data_AF-A0A1V5YXC8-F1
#
_entry.id   AF-A0A1V5YXC8-F1
#
_cell.length_a   1.000
_cell.length_b   1.000
_cell.length_c   1.000
_cell.angle_alpha   90.00
_cell.angle_beta   90.00
_cell.angle_gamma   90.00
#
_symmetry.space_group_name_H-M   'P 1'
#
loop_
_entity.id
_entity.type
_entity.pdbx_description
1 polymer ?
#
loop_
_entity_poly.entity_id
_entity_poly.type
_entity_poly.pdbx_seq_one_letter_code
_entity_poly.pdbx_strand_id
1 'polypeptide(L)'
;MRRANNFRPGMCLLTVCFLTAFLGVYAGAAEKKGAAPKKEKAAEAAKETSGDSQKNTTESTTFQPLRIVGGIPDTLPIPGDARPYAESRYAKEIDRALAFMVFKCRESGRWIWYVLLDYLQRQYDLPERYSFEFTASNVVMTEENDLRDRLLRMSDPAFMLPLEKIEESSGAEYFLQRALYCKDYPIEDELVAQMADFVADESNYVVSPVAFAAVIMRQSQCVANTRNYMRLRGTLGVLYRERLTKEGIQNAFSAEALAMLKLLKYEKMLQENWLPEAVSYQNEDGGWADVFRRSNPGSSAPRATLFMLWAMLQDAMPDVEEVPLLKPGAVAEGEAAEVIKSP
;
A
#
# COMPACT_ATOMS: atom_id res chain seq x y z
N MET A 1 19.09 -48.65 34.96
CA MET A 1 19.38 -49.20 33.60
C MET A 1 18.43 -48.58 32.60
N ARG A 2 18.85 -48.43 31.34
CA ARG A 2 18.08 -47.78 30.26
C ARG A 2 16.88 -48.63 29.83
N ARG A 3 15.75 -48.00 29.48
CA ARG A 3 14.88 -48.45 28.39
C ARG A 3 14.53 -47.25 27.51
N ALA A 4 14.90 -47.34 26.24
CA ALA A 4 14.44 -46.45 25.18
C ALA A 4 13.16 -47.04 24.55
N ASN A 5 12.38 -46.18 23.90
CA ASN A 5 11.38 -46.41 22.84
C ASN A 5 10.40 -45.21 22.86
N ASN A 6 9.89 -44.66 21.76
CA ASN A 6 10.27 -44.76 20.36
C ASN A 6 9.82 -43.47 19.67
N PHE A 7 10.75 -42.72 19.07
CA PHE A 7 10.39 -41.54 18.28
C PHE A 7 10.08 -41.97 16.85
N ARG A 8 8.85 -41.76 16.37
CA ARG A 8 8.47 -41.99 14.97
C ARG A 8 8.37 -40.64 14.24
N PRO A 9 9.18 -40.39 13.20
CA PRO A 9 9.00 -39.22 12.34
C PRO A 9 7.82 -39.46 11.39
N GLY A 10 6.84 -38.57 11.40
CA GLY A 10 5.63 -38.64 10.56
C GLY A 10 5.39 -37.35 9.80
N MET A 11 5.98 -37.25 8.60
CA MET A 11 5.58 -36.37 7.48
C MET A 11 4.90 -35.01 7.83
N CYS A 12 5.71 -34.01 8.18
CA CYS A 12 5.36 -32.62 7.81
C CYS A 12 5.64 -32.44 6.32
N LEU A 13 4.63 -32.60 5.46
CA LEU A 13 4.77 -32.42 4.01
C LEU A 13 3.47 -31.89 3.39
N LEU A 14 3.04 -30.72 3.86
CA LEU A 14 1.89 -29.97 3.32
C LEU A 14 1.98 -28.45 3.59
N THR A 15 3.20 -27.88 3.48
CA THR A 15 3.46 -26.44 3.69
C THR A 15 4.08 -25.78 2.44
N VAL A 16 3.55 -26.10 1.26
CA VAL A 16 3.95 -25.47 -0.01
C VAL A 16 2.70 -25.23 -0.88
N CYS A 17 1.95 -24.16 -0.57
CA CYS A 17 0.93 -23.58 -1.46
C CYS A 17 0.64 -22.09 -1.23
N PHE A 18 0.94 -21.51 -0.05
CA PHE A 18 0.53 -20.13 0.29
C PHE A 18 1.49 -19.00 -0.15
N LEU A 19 2.62 -19.28 -0.81
CA LEU A 19 3.59 -18.24 -1.20
C LEU A 19 3.16 -17.39 -2.41
N THR A 20 2.23 -17.86 -3.24
CA THR A 20 1.91 -17.24 -4.55
C THR A 20 1.06 -15.98 -4.47
N ALA A 21 0.26 -15.79 -3.41
CA ALA A 21 -0.56 -14.59 -3.26
C ALA A 21 0.25 -13.34 -2.85
N PHE A 22 1.39 -13.52 -2.17
CA PHE A 22 2.28 -12.43 -1.74
C PHE A 22 3.50 -12.22 -2.64
N LEU A 23 3.89 -13.24 -3.42
CA LEU A 23 5.04 -13.18 -4.34
C LEU A 23 4.56 -13.24 -5.79
N GLY A 24 4.27 -12.07 -6.35
CA GLY A 24 4.01 -11.87 -7.79
C GLY A 24 5.25 -12.07 -8.67
N VAL A 25 5.94 -13.21 -8.54
CA VAL A 25 7.14 -13.56 -9.30
C VAL A 25 6.76 -14.56 -10.40
N TYR A 26 6.14 -14.05 -11.46
CA TYR A 26 6.04 -14.81 -12.72
C TYR A 26 7.28 -14.55 -13.58
N ALA A 27 8.15 -15.55 -13.67
CA ALA A 27 9.23 -15.57 -14.65
C ALA A 27 8.63 -15.78 -16.06
N GLY A 28 8.73 -14.77 -16.92
CA GLY A 28 8.24 -14.84 -18.29
C GLY A 28 9.08 -15.78 -19.16
N ALA A 29 8.51 -16.93 -19.54
CA ALA A 29 9.04 -17.77 -20.59
C ALA A 29 8.55 -17.25 -21.96
N ALA A 30 9.46 -16.73 -22.78
CA ALA A 30 9.13 -16.20 -24.10
C ALA A 30 9.14 -17.31 -25.17
N GLU A 31 7.99 -17.61 -25.77
CA GLU A 31 7.93 -18.37 -27.02
C GLU A 31 7.69 -17.47 -28.24
N LYS A 32 8.47 -17.72 -29.30
CA LYS A 32 8.41 -17.00 -30.59
C LYS A 32 7.41 -17.66 -31.54
N LYS A 33 6.55 -16.85 -32.18
CA LYS A 33 5.93 -16.95 -33.52
C LYS A 33 5.00 -15.74 -33.67
N GLY A 34 4.73 -15.14 -34.84
CA GLY A 34 5.19 -15.32 -36.22
C GLY A 34 4.91 -14.01 -36.99
N ALA A 35 5.21 -13.93 -38.30
CA ALA A 35 5.40 -12.65 -39.00
C ALA A 35 4.18 -12.10 -39.80
N ALA A 36 4.06 -10.76 -39.80
CA ALA A 36 3.61 -9.88 -40.91
C ALA A 36 2.11 -9.95 -41.36
N PRO A 37 1.59 -8.99 -42.19
CA PRO A 37 2.25 -7.86 -42.85
C PRO A 37 1.57 -6.47 -42.73
N LYS A 38 2.20 -5.50 -43.43
CA LYS A 38 1.89 -4.06 -43.59
C LYS A 38 0.48 -3.74 -44.11
N LYS A 39 -0.05 -2.58 -43.68
CA LYS A 39 -0.73 -1.54 -44.50
C LYS A 39 -0.25 -0.18 -43.98
N GLU A 40 0.58 0.59 -44.69
CA GLU A 40 0.31 1.37 -45.91
C GLU A 40 -0.44 2.68 -45.61
N LYS A 41 0.18 3.81 -45.99
CA LYS A 41 -0.30 5.17 -45.74
C LYS A 41 -1.31 5.59 -46.81
N ALA A 42 -2.31 6.37 -46.42
CA ALA A 42 -2.94 7.35 -47.29
C ALA A 42 -3.02 8.68 -46.54
N ALA A 43 -2.59 9.76 -47.18
CA ALA A 43 -2.62 11.12 -46.65
C ALA A 43 -2.92 12.09 -47.79
N GLU A 44 -4.09 12.73 -47.74
CA GLU A 44 -4.49 13.95 -48.44
C GLU A 44 -5.63 14.54 -47.59
N ALA A 45 -5.55 15.72 -46.97
CA ALA A 45 -5.19 17.06 -47.46
C ALA A 45 -6.34 17.72 -48.27
N ALA A 46 -7.15 18.53 -47.57
CA ALA A 46 -8.02 19.52 -48.17
C ALA A 46 -8.06 20.80 -47.31
N LYS A 47 -7.39 21.85 -47.81
CA LYS A 47 -7.73 23.29 -47.64
C LYS A 47 -9.13 23.56 -48.24
N GLU A 48 -9.89 24.64 -48.07
CA GLU A 48 -9.89 25.92 -47.31
C GLU A 48 -11.39 26.41 -47.34
N THR A 49 -11.92 27.48 -46.72
CA THR A 49 -11.39 28.75 -46.18
C THR A 49 -12.37 29.36 -45.14
N SER A 50 -11.92 30.34 -44.35
CA SER A 50 -12.66 31.51 -43.80
C SER A 50 -14.04 31.37 -43.11
N GLY A 51 -14.12 31.88 -41.88
CA GLY A 51 -15.38 32.25 -41.19
C GLY A 51 -15.08 33.16 -40.00
N ASP A 52 -14.99 34.47 -40.26
CA ASP A 52 -14.63 35.47 -39.24
C ASP A 52 -15.81 35.73 -38.29
N SER A 53 -15.59 35.68 -36.98
CA SER A 53 -16.60 36.04 -35.96
C SER A 53 -15.97 36.32 -34.59
N GLN A 54 -15.82 37.61 -34.31
CA GLN A 54 -16.07 38.26 -33.02
C GLN A 54 -15.80 37.47 -31.73
N LYS A 55 -14.53 37.56 -31.31
CA LYS A 55 -14.10 37.97 -29.96
C LYS A 55 -15.23 38.15 -28.92
N ASN A 56 -15.57 37.07 -28.21
CA ASN A 56 -16.12 37.10 -26.86
C ASN A 56 -15.89 35.75 -26.20
N THR A 57 -14.72 35.60 -25.59
CA THR A 57 -14.40 34.46 -24.72
C THR A 57 -13.84 34.98 -23.41
N THR A 58 -14.69 34.92 -22.39
CA THR A 58 -14.34 34.52 -21.03
C THR A 58 -13.21 33.47 -21.08
N GLU A 59 -12.29 33.49 -20.13
CA GLU A 59 -11.25 32.46 -19.99
C GLU A 59 -11.87 31.10 -19.65
N SER A 60 -12.43 30.45 -20.67
CA SER A 60 -12.64 29.01 -20.67
C SER A 60 -11.26 28.40 -20.69
N THR A 61 -10.79 27.98 -19.52
CA THR A 61 -9.71 26.99 -19.39
C THR A 61 -10.14 25.76 -20.18
N THR A 62 -9.72 25.70 -21.44
CA THR A 62 -10.05 24.59 -22.34
C THR A 62 -9.45 23.34 -21.73
N PHE A 63 -10.33 22.46 -21.23
CA PHE A 63 -9.96 21.18 -20.65
C PHE A 63 -9.21 20.39 -21.71
N GLN A 64 -7.87 20.39 -21.64
CA GLN A 64 -7.07 19.51 -22.47
C GLN A 64 -7.16 18.11 -21.88
N PRO A 65 -7.70 17.12 -22.61
CA PRO A 65 -7.80 15.77 -22.09
C PRO A 65 -6.40 15.24 -21.79
N LEU A 66 -6.24 14.67 -20.60
CA LEU A 66 -4.98 14.08 -20.13
C LEU A 66 -4.43 13.09 -21.16
N ARG A 67 -3.33 13.46 -21.81
CA ARG A 67 -2.68 12.63 -22.82
C ARG A 67 -1.78 11.61 -22.14
N ILE A 68 -2.06 10.34 -22.41
CA ILE A 68 -1.32 9.21 -21.82
C ILE A 68 -0.28 8.72 -22.83
N VAL A 69 0.99 8.69 -22.43
CA VAL A 69 2.12 8.18 -23.22
C VAL A 69 2.85 7.12 -22.40
N GLY A 70 3.06 5.93 -22.97
CA GLY A 70 3.73 4.83 -22.28
C GLY A 70 3.00 4.30 -21.03
N GLY A 71 1.72 4.65 -20.84
CA GLY A 71 0.89 4.25 -19.70
C GLY A 71 0.89 5.24 -18.51
N ILE A 72 1.45 6.43 -18.65
CA ILE A 72 1.38 7.53 -17.67
C ILE A 72 0.98 8.84 -18.37
N PRO A 73 0.48 9.87 -17.66
CA PRO A 73 0.32 11.22 -18.21
C PRO A 73 1.64 11.74 -18.79
N ASP A 74 1.58 12.37 -19.97
CA ASP A 74 2.75 12.99 -20.61
C ASP A 74 3.20 14.30 -19.92
N THR A 75 2.31 14.85 -19.08
CA THR A 75 2.52 16.05 -18.27
C THR A 75 2.38 15.68 -16.79
N LEU A 76 3.45 15.91 -16.01
CA LEU A 76 3.44 15.79 -14.55
C LEU A 76 4.03 17.07 -13.91
N PRO A 77 3.44 17.57 -12.81
CA PRO A 77 2.24 17.07 -12.14
C PRO A 77 0.98 17.17 -13.01
N ILE A 78 -0.04 16.41 -12.62
CA ILE A 78 -1.34 16.42 -13.31
C ILE A 78 -1.96 17.82 -13.18
N PRO A 79 -2.33 18.51 -14.28
CA PRO A 79 -2.90 19.84 -14.20
C PRO A 79 -4.21 19.86 -13.39
N GLY A 80 -4.29 20.78 -12.43
CA GLY A 80 -5.44 20.95 -11.53
C GLY A 80 -5.43 20.10 -10.26
N ASP A 81 -4.49 19.15 -10.12
CA ASP A 81 -4.33 18.40 -8.88
C ASP A 81 -3.68 19.26 -7.77
N ALA A 82 -4.27 19.23 -6.57
CA ALA A 82 -3.65 19.77 -5.38
C ALA A 82 -2.35 19.01 -5.04
N ARG A 83 -1.32 19.75 -4.61
CA ARG A 83 0.00 19.21 -4.26
C ARG A 83 0.43 19.72 -2.88
N PRO A 84 -0.16 19.21 -1.79
CA PRO A 84 0.19 19.66 -0.43
C PRO A 84 1.65 19.36 -0.06
N TYR A 85 2.30 18.46 -0.78
CA TYR A 85 3.73 18.15 -0.69
C TYR A 85 4.64 18.97 -1.65
N ALA A 86 4.13 20.03 -2.32
CA ALA A 86 4.85 20.71 -3.41
C ALA A 86 6.24 21.27 -3.05
N GLU A 87 6.42 21.74 -1.82
CA GLU A 87 7.69 22.28 -1.30
C GLU A 87 8.71 21.19 -0.92
N SER A 88 8.32 19.92 -0.99
CA SER A 88 9.23 18.80 -0.71
C SER A 88 10.30 18.67 -1.79
N ARG A 89 11.54 18.39 -1.35
CA ARG A 89 12.64 17.93 -2.22
C ARG A 89 12.31 16.68 -3.06
N TYR A 90 11.26 15.94 -2.69
CA TYR A 90 10.78 14.74 -3.39
C TYR A 90 9.48 14.96 -4.17
N ALA A 91 9.00 16.20 -4.34
CA ALA A 91 7.69 16.46 -4.92
C ALA A 91 7.53 15.85 -6.33
N LYS A 92 8.60 15.87 -7.14
CA LYS A 92 8.63 15.27 -8.48
C LYS A 92 8.52 13.74 -8.42
N GLU A 93 9.23 13.12 -7.49
CA GLU A 93 9.24 11.67 -7.31
C GLU A 93 7.90 11.18 -6.75
N ILE A 94 7.27 11.96 -5.86
CA ILE A 94 5.90 11.75 -5.37
C ILE A 94 4.89 11.83 -6.52
N ASP A 95 4.90 12.89 -7.35
CA ASP A 95 4.00 13.04 -8.51
C ASP A 95 4.08 11.82 -9.45
N ARG A 96 5.30 11.32 -9.69
CA ARG A 96 5.56 10.16 -10.55
C ARG A 96 5.10 8.84 -9.92
N ALA A 97 5.26 8.68 -8.60
CA ALA A 97 4.77 7.52 -7.86
C ALA A 97 3.23 7.46 -7.89
N LEU A 98 2.58 8.60 -7.66
CA LEU A 98 1.12 8.74 -7.75
C LEU A 98 0.60 8.42 -9.15
N ALA A 99 1.26 8.93 -10.20
CA ALA A 99 0.93 8.60 -11.59
C ALA A 99 1.10 7.09 -11.89
N PHE A 100 2.17 6.45 -11.40
CA PHE A 100 2.33 5.00 -11.52
C PHE A 100 1.16 4.24 -10.88
N MET A 101 0.80 4.59 -9.64
CA MET A 101 -0.25 3.91 -8.89
C MET A 101 -1.64 3.97 -9.55
N VAL A 102 -1.98 5.05 -10.27
CA VAL A 102 -3.31 5.20 -10.92
C VAL A 102 -3.35 4.75 -12.39
N PHE A 103 -2.25 4.94 -13.13
CA PHE A 103 -2.26 4.72 -14.59
C PHE A 103 -1.54 3.44 -15.03
N LYS A 104 -0.48 3.00 -14.32
CA LYS A 104 0.24 1.74 -14.62
C LYS A 104 -0.28 0.54 -13.86
N CYS A 105 -0.87 0.73 -12.67
CA CYS A 105 -1.06 -0.34 -11.69
C CYS A 105 -2.32 -1.23 -11.89
N ARG A 106 -3.05 -1.12 -12.99
CA ARG A 106 -4.49 -1.50 -13.12
C ARG A 106 -4.86 -3.00 -13.13
N GLU A 107 -4.04 -3.90 -12.61
CA GLU A 107 -4.34 -5.34 -12.57
C GLU A 107 -5.24 -5.75 -11.39
N SER A 108 -6.03 -6.80 -11.58
CA SER A 108 -7.12 -7.21 -10.69
C SER A 108 -6.69 -7.70 -9.30
N GLY A 109 -5.49 -8.30 -9.17
CA GLY A 109 -4.96 -8.78 -7.90
C GLY A 109 -4.45 -7.70 -6.92
N ARG A 110 -4.63 -6.41 -7.23
CA ARG A 110 -3.92 -5.30 -6.57
C ARG A 110 -4.76 -4.46 -5.60
N TRP A 111 -5.98 -4.91 -5.26
CA TRP A 111 -6.98 -4.18 -4.46
C TRP A 111 -6.42 -3.58 -3.16
N ILE A 112 -5.61 -4.32 -2.40
CA ILE A 112 -5.05 -3.89 -1.12
C ILE A 112 -4.14 -2.65 -1.24
N TRP A 113 -3.46 -2.49 -2.37
CA TRP A 113 -2.61 -1.33 -2.61
C TRP A 113 -3.43 -0.06 -2.88
N TYR A 114 -4.65 -0.20 -3.41
CA TYR A 114 -5.59 0.92 -3.54
C TYR A 114 -6.23 1.30 -2.21
N VAL A 115 -6.48 0.34 -1.31
CA VAL A 115 -6.96 0.64 0.06
C VAL A 115 -5.92 1.41 0.86
N LEU A 116 -4.64 1.04 0.73
CA LEU A 116 -3.57 1.78 1.36
C LEU A 116 -3.30 3.12 0.66
N LEU A 117 -3.50 3.23 -0.67
CA LEU A 117 -3.43 4.51 -1.38
C LEU A 117 -4.54 5.47 -0.92
N ASP A 118 -5.76 4.97 -0.71
CA ASP A 118 -6.87 5.71 -0.11
C ASP A 118 -6.54 6.20 1.31
N TYR A 119 -5.87 5.37 2.11
CA TYR A 119 -5.34 5.83 3.39
C TYR A 119 -4.34 6.98 3.22
N LEU A 120 -3.41 6.91 2.26
CA LEU A 120 -2.49 8.03 1.97
C LEU A 120 -3.25 9.26 1.46
N GLN A 121 -4.30 9.07 0.67
CA GLN A 121 -5.16 10.14 0.18
C GLN A 121 -5.79 10.91 1.35
N ARG A 122 -6.38 10.20 2.31
CA ARG A 122 -6.97 10.80 3.53
C ARG A 122 -5.91 11.38 4.48
N GLN A 123 -4.76 10.72 4.62
CA GLN A 123 -3.70 11.12 5.55
C GLN A 123 -2.91 12.35 5.06
N TYR A 124 -2.88 12.62 3.75
CA TYR A 124 -2.07 13.70 3.16
C TYR A 124 -2.87 14.67 2.28
N ASP A 125 -4.20 14.66 2.39
CA ASP A 125 -5.12 15.50 1.59
C ASP A 125 -4.82 15.46 0.08
N LEU A 126 -4.65 14.24 -0.45
CA LEU A 126 -4.37 14.05 -1.88
C LEU A 126 -5.67 14.15 -2.70
N PRO A 127 -5.58 14.52 -3.99
CA PRO A 127 -6.75 14.56 -4.88
C PRO A 127 -7.60 13.29 -4.92
N GLU A 128 -8.91 13.45 -5.10
CA GLU A 128 -9.91 12.36 -5.09
C GLU A 128 -9.60 11.20 -6.06
N ARG A 129 -8.83 11.44 -7.13
CA ARG A 129 -8.39 10.37 -8.06
C ARG A 129 -7.55 9.26 -7.39
N TYR A 130 -7.06 9.48 -6.17
CA TYR A 130 -6.29 8.54 -5.37
C TYR A 130 -7.15 7.79 -4.34
N SER A 131 -8.45 8.07 -4.24
CA SER A 131 -9.37 7.34 -3.35
C SER A 131 -9.61 5.91 -3.84
N PHE A 132 -10.09 5.05 -2.93
CA PHE A 132 -10.41 3.66 -3.27
C PHE A 132 -11.57 3.58 -4.28
N GLU A 133 -12.56 4.47 -4.18
CA GLU A 133 -13.73 4.48 -5.07
C GLU A 133 -13.31 4.79 -6.51
N PHE A 134 -12.45 5.80 -6.71
CA PHE A 134 -11.93 6.13 -8.03
C PHE A 134 -11.00 5.04 -8.57
N THR A 135 -10.11 4.50 -7.75
CA THR A 135 -9.08 3.56 -8.23
C THR A 135 -9.61 2.14 -8.44
N ALA A 136 -10.49 1.63 -7.58
CA ALA A 136 -11.08 0.30 -7.71
C ALA A 136 -12.10 0.21 -8.84
N SER A 137 -12.86 1.28 -9.12
CA SER A 137 -13.82 1.32 -10.25
C SER A 137 -13.15 1.23 -11.63
N ASN A 138 -11.85 1.52 -11.71
CA ASN A 138 -11.03 1.40 -12.93
C ASN A 138 -10.39 0.00 -13.11
N VAL A 139 -10.71 -0.97 -12.25
CA VAL A 139 -10.12 -2.32 -12.25
C VAL A 139 -11.18 -3.39 -12.48
N VAL A 140 -10.97 -4.25 -13.48
CA VAL A 140 -11.83 -5.42 -13.71
C VAL A 140 -11.52 -6.45 -12.64
N MET A 141 -12.32 -6.54 -11.59
CA MET A 141 -12.19 -7.58 -10.56
C MET A 141 -12.67 -8.91 -11.14
N THR A 142 -11.73 -9.79 -11.50
CA THR A 142 -12.01 -11.00 -12.30
C THR A 142 -12.38 -12.25 -11.52
N GLU A 143 -12.09 -12.33 -10.22
CA GLU A 143 -12.25 -13.55 -9.42
C GLU A 143 -12.71 -13.24 -7.98
N GLU A 144 -13.50 -14.17 -7.40
CA GLU A 144 -13.61 -14.30 -5.95
C GLU A 144 -12.22 -14.60 -5.39
N ASN A 145 -11.84 -13.91 -4.32
CA ASN A 145 -10.52 -14.04 -3.73
C ASN A 145 -10.69 -14.14 -2.22
N ASP A 146 -10.52 -15.33 -1.66
CA ASP A 146 -10.68 -15.60 -0.22
C ASP A 146 -9.97 -14.55 0.66
N LEU A 147 -8.78 -14.09 0.24
CA LEU A 147 -8.02 -13.08 0.98
C LEU A 147 -8.64 -11.68 0.90
N ARG A 148 -9.33 -11.34 -0.20
CA ARG A 148 -10.13 -10.11 -0.29
C ARG A 148 -11.27 -10.20 0.72
N ASP A 149 -12.08 -11.24 0.64
CA ASP A 149 -13.31 -11.36 1.43
C ASP A 149 -13.02 -11.37 2.94
N ARG A 150 -11.91 -11.98 3.35
CA ARG A 150 -11.43 -11.96 4.74
C ARG A 150 -10.89 -10.61 5.22
N LEU A 151 -10.47 -9.72 4.31
CA LEU A 151 -9.88 -8.41 4.61
C LEU A 151 -10.74 -7.22 4.13
N LEU A 152 -11.97 -7.47 3.65
CA LEU A 152 -12.87 -6.44 3.10
C LEU A 152 -13.10 -5.26 4.05
N ARG A 153 -13.03 -5.48 5.38
CA ARG A 153 -13.08 -4.45 6.43
C ARG A 153 -12.11 -3.27 6.22
N MET A 154 -11.00 -3.48 5.51
CA MET A 154 -10.04 -2.42 5.21
C MET A 154 -10.59 -1.41 4.18
N SER A 155 -11.45 -1.85 3.25
CA SER A 155 -12.12 -1.03 2.24
C SER A 155 -13.57 -0.67 2.58
N ASP A 156 -14.28 -1.55 3.28
CA ASP A 156 -15.69 -1.45 3.61
C ASP A 156 -15.88 -1.33 5.14
N PRO A 157 -16.25 -0.13 5.65
CA PRO A 157 -16.46 0.09 7.06
C PRO A 157 -17.65 -0.63 7.71
N ALA A 158 -18.55 -1.23 6.92
CA ALA A 158 -19.72 -1.96 7.39
C ALA A 158 -19.58 -3.49 7.27
N PHE A 159 -18.58 -3.97 6.51
CA PHE A 159 -18.33 -5.40 6.37
C PHE A 159 -17.96 -6.04 7.72
N MET A 160 -18.56 -7.20 8.03
CA MET A 160 -18.32 -7.95 9.26
C MET A 160 -18.01 -9.41 8.96
N LEU A 161 -16.89 -9.91 9.49
CA LEU A 161 -16.50 -11.32 9.42
C LEU A 161 -16.80 -11.98 10.78
N PRO A 162 -17.59 -13.07 10.84
CA PRO A 162 -17.85 -13.78 12.10
C PRO A 162 -16.56 -14.28 12.78
N LEU A 163 -16.55 -14.35 14.11
CA LEU A 163 -15.38 -14.77 14.88
C LEU A 163 -14.89 -16.17 14.47
N GLU A 164 -15.81 -17.09 14.20
CA GLU A 164 -15.51 -18.45 13.76
C GLU A 164 -14.72 -18.46 12.45
N LYS A 165 -15.00 -17.50 11.55
CA LYS A 165 -14.28 -17.31 10.28
C LYS A 165 -12.92 -16.65 10.46
N ILE A 166 -12.74 -15.86 11.52
CA ILE A 166 -11.43 -15.35 11.91
C ILE A 166 -10.57 -16.50 12.46
N GLU A 167 -11.15 -17.37 13.30
CA GLU A 167 -10.46 -18.52 13.92
C GLU A 167 -10.09 -19.64 12.93
N GLU A 168 -10.70 -19.69 11.74
CA GLU A 168 -10.25 -20.52 10.61
C GLU A 168 -8.90 -20.07 10.00
N SER A 169 -8.43 -18.85 10.31
CA SER A 169 -7.18 -18.29 9.81
C SER A 169 -5.99 -18.58 10.74
N SER A 170 -4.75 -18.40 10.26
CA SER A 170 -3.55 -18.63 11.07
C SER A 170 -2.43 -17.61 10.81
N GLY A 171 -1.46 -17.55 11.72
CA GLY A 171 -0.27 -16.69 11.61
C GLY A 171 -0.60 -15.21 11.41
N ALA A 172 0.15 -14.55 10.52
CA ALA A 172 0.03 -13.12 10.27
C ALA A 172 -1.37 -12.67 9.76
N GLU A 173 -2.09 -13.55 9.03
CA GLU A 173 -3.44 -13.27 8.55
C GLU A 173 -4.45 -13.21 9.71
N TYR A 174 -4.40 -14.20 10.62
CA TYR A 174 -5.21 -14.22 11.84
C TYR A 174 -4.97 -12.98 12.70
N PHE A 175 -3.70 -12.59 12.91
CA PHE A 175 -3.37 -11.40 13.68
C PHE A 175 -3.91 -10.10 13.06
N LEU A 176 -3.87 -9.97 11.73
CA LEU A 176 -4.47 -8.83 11.03
C LEU A 176 -6.00 -8.83 11.16
N GLN A 177 -6.67 -9.95 10.90
CA GLN A 177 -8.13 -10.05 11.04
C GLN A 177 -8.59 -9.74 12.46
N ARG A 178 -7.94 -10.29 13.49
CA ARG A 178 -8.24 -9.96 14.89
C ARG A 178 -8.13 -8.46 15.16
N ALA A 179 -7.13 -7.78 14.60
CA ALA A 179 -6.99 -6.32 14.68
C ALA A 179 -8.08 -5.55 13.91
N LEU A 180 -8.51 -6.02 12.73
CA LEU A 180 -9.56 -5.40 11.92
C LEU A 180 -10.91 -5.31 12.66
N TYR A 181 -11.21 -6.30 13.50
CA TYR A 181 -12.47 -6.41 14.25
C TYR A 181 -12.27 -6.22 15.76
N CYS A 182 -11.17 -5.57 16.21
CA CYS A 182 -10.82 -5.53 17.63
C CYS A 182 -11.77 -4.71 18.52
N LYS A 183 -12.68 -3.93 17.92
CA LYS A 183 -13.79 -3.25 18.61
C LYS A 183 -14.94 -4.20 18.93
N ASP A 184 -15.22 -5.14 18.04
CA ASP A 184 -16.32 -6.10 18.13
C ASP A 184 -15.88 -7.38 18.87
N TYR A 185 -14.63 -7.79 18.65
CA TYR A 185 -13.98 -8.94 19.27
C TYR A 185 -12.71 -8.48 20.00
N PRO A 186 -12.79 -8.13 21.30
CA PRO A 186 -11.64 -7.67 22.08
C PRO A 186 -10.43 -8.61 21.98
N ILE A 187 -9.24 -8.02 21.88
CA ILE A 187 -7.98 -8.75 21.79
C ILE A 187 -7.40 -8.94 23.18
N GLU A 188 -7.15 -10.21 23.54
CA GLU A 188 -6.46 -10.56 24.78
C GLU A 188 -4.98 -10.18 24.71
N ASP A 189 -4.40 -9.72 25.83
CA ASP A 189 -3.00 -9.28 25.89
C ASP A 189 -2.00 -10.43 25.61
N GLU A 190 -2.41 -11.68 25.85
CA GLU A 190 -1.66 -12.89 25.49
C GLU A 190 -1.57 -13.07 23.96
N LEU A 191 -2.62 -12.72 23.21
CA LEU A 191 -2.58 -12.74 21.74
C LEU A 191 -1.61 -11.66 21.21
N VAL A 192 -1.51 -10.52 21.90
CA VAL A 192 -0.51 -9.47 21.58
C VAL A 192 0.92 -9.96 21.90
N ALA A 193 1.09 -10.77 22.95
CA ALA A 193 2.37 -11.43 23.24
C ALA A 193 2.77 -12.41 22.12
N GLN A 194 1.83 -13.24 21.65
CA GLN A 194 2.03 -14.17 20.54
C GLN A 194 2.40 -13.45 19.23
N MET A 195 1.80 -12.28 18.95
CA MET A 195 2.24 -11.43 17.83
C MET A 195 3.70 -10.99 17.97
N ALA A 196 4.14 -10.63 19.19
CA ALA A 196 5.52 -10.21 19.45
C ALA A 196 6.52 -11.35 19.29
N ASP A 197 6.14 -12.57 19.69
CA ASP A 197 6.93 -13.78 19.52
C ASP A 197 7.01 -14.21 18.04
N PHE A 198 5.90 -14.11 17.30
CA PHE A 198 5.87 -14.35 15.85
C PHE A 198 6.83 -13.44 15.08
N VAL A 199 6.89 -12.15 15.43
CA VAL A 199 7.80 -11.17 14.81
C VAL A 199 9.26 -11.40 15.23
N ALA A 200 9.51 -11.97 16.42
CA ALA A 200 10.85 -12.26 16.92
C ALA A 200 11.47 -13.54 16.31
N ASP A 201 10.65 -14.44 15.77
CA ASP A 201 11.10 -15.63 15.06
C ASP A 201 11.58 -15.25 13.65
N GLU A 202 12.90 -15.32 13.42
CA GLU A 202 13.56 -14.97 12.15
C GLU A 202 13.09 -15.84 10.96
N SER A 203 12.40 -16.97 11.20
CA SER A 203 11.80 -17.77 10.12
C SER A 203 10.55 -17.12 9.50
N ASN A 204 9.90 -16.18 10.21
CA ASN A 204 8.73 -15.46 9.72
C ASN A 204 9.13 -14.29 8.80
N TYR A 205 9.29 -14.61 7.51
CA TYR A 205 9.75 -13.67 6.49
C TYR A 205 8.79 -12.46 6.29
N VAL A 206 7.48 -12.69 6.37
CA VAL A 206 6.44 -11.67 6.11
C VAL A 206 5.76 -11.23 7.41
N VAL A 207 6.13 -10.04 7.89
CA VAL A 207 5.62 -9.46 9.15
C VAL A 207 4.67 -8.26 8.94
N SER A 208 4.52 -7.79 7.70
CA SER A 208 3.71 -6.62 7.34
C SER A 208 2.26 -6.67 7.87
N PRO A 209 1.53 -7.79 7.82
CA PRO A 209 0.19 -7.88 8.39
C PRO A 209 0.18 -7.66 9.91
N VAL A 210 1.24 -8.07 10.62
CA VAL A 210 1.39 -7.86 12.06
C VAL A 210 1.77 -6.40 12.38
N ALA A 211 2.55 -5.76 11.51
CA ALA A 211 2.82 -4.32 11.61
C ALA A 211 1.53 -3.51 11.41
N PHE A 212 0.71 -3.84 10.41
CA PHE A 212 -0.61 -3.24 10.23
C PHE A 212 -1.54 -3.52 11.41
N ALA A 213 -1.57 -4.75 11.94
CA ALA A 213 -2.32 -5.09 13.14
C ALA A 213 -1.92 -4.18 14.33
N ALA A 214 -0.62 -4.00 14.59
CA ALA A 214 -0.13 -3.14 15.65
C ALA A 214 -0.49 -1.64 15.47
N VAL A 215 -0.68 -1.17 14.24
CA VAL A 215 -1.13 0.20 13.94
C VAL A 215 -2.64 0.33 14.11
N ILE A 216 -3.41 -0.61 13.55
CA ILE A 216 -4.88 -0.65 13.64
C ILE A 216 -5.31 -0.75 15.12
N MET A 217 -4.76 -1.68 15.90
CA MET A 217 -5.10 -1.82 17.33
C MET A 217 -4.79 -0.56 18.15
N ARG A 218 -3.78 0.24 17.75
CA ARG A 218 -3.46 1.54 18.38
C ARG A 218 -4.48 2.60 18.03
N GLN A 219 -4.73 2.80 16.73
CA GLN A 219 -5.65 3.83 16.23
C GLN A 219 -7.09 3.56 16.66
N SER A 220 -7.50 2.28 16.67
CA SER A 220 -8.77 1.81 17.21
C SER A 220 -8.80 1.70 18.74
N GLN A 221 -7.74 2.08 19.45
CA GLN A 221 -7.64 2.08 20.92
C GLN A 221 -7.96 0.73 21.59
N CYS A 222 -7.68 -0.39 20.92
CA CYS A 222 -8.00 -1.74 21.41
C CYS A 222 -6.97 -2.29 22.41
N VAL A 223 -5.73 -1.78 22.39
CA VAL A 223 -4.58 -2.30 23.19
C VAL A 223 -3.69 -1.20 23.78
N ALA A 224 -4.24 0.00 23.96
CA ALA A 224 -3.44 1.18 24.27
C ALA A 224 -2.60 1.01 25.56
N ASN A 225 -1.27 1.14 25.40
CA ASN A 225 -0.27 1.13 26.48
C ASN A 225 -0.12 -0.17 27.30
N THR A 226 -0.51 -1.35 26.81
CA THR A 226 -0.15 -2.61 27.48
C THR A 226 1.34 -2.93 27.34
N ARG A 227 1.89 -3.72 28.28
CA ARG A 227 3.28 -4.18 28.24
C ARG A 227 3.57 -4.99 26.98
N ASN A 228 2.64 -5.87 26.59
CA ASN A 228 2.82 -6.71 25.41
C ASN A 228 2.64 -5.92 24.10
N TYR A 229 1.78 -4.90 24.06
CA TYR A 229 1.74 -3.99 22.91
C TYR A 229 3.06 -3.22 22.73
N MET A 230 3.62 -2.69 23.83
CA MET A 230 4.91 -2.00 23.77
C MET A 230 6.06 -2.94 23.39
N ARG A 231 6.00 -4.22 23.81
CA ARG A 231 6.91 -5.28 23.36
C ARG A 231 6.79 -5.52 21.85
N LEU A 232 5.58 -5.83 21.35
CA LEU A 232 5.30 -6.06 19.94
C LEU A 232 5.80 -4.92 19.05
N ARG A 233 5.40 -3.69 19.40
CA ARG A 233 5.82 -2.48 18.69
C ARG A 233 7.34 -2.33 18.70
N GLY A 234 7.99 -2.57 19.84
CA GLY A 234 9.46 -2.58 19.96
C GLY A 234 10.14 -3.61 19.07
N THR A 235 9.66 -4.86 19.06
CA THR A 235 10.19 -5.94 18.21
C THR A 235 10.10 -5.59 16.73
N LEU A 236 8.95 -5.06 16.28
CA LEU A 236 8.75 -4.58 14.91
C LEU A 236 9.74 -3.46 14.54
N GLY A 237 9.93 -2.47 15.43
CA GLY A 237 10.88 -1.38 15.21
C GLY A 237 12.33 -1.87 15.07
N VAL A 238 12.75 -2.81 15.93
CA VAL A 238 14.07 -3.46 15.82
C VAL A 238 14.19 -4.22 14.51
N LEU A 239 13.23 -5.06 14.16
CA LEU A 239 13.26 -5.88 12.94
C LEU A 239 13.37 -5.03 11.66
N TYR A 240 12.55 -3.99 11.51
CA TYR A 240 12.61 -3.12 10.33
C TYR A 240 13.93 -2.36 10.23
N ARG A 241 14.48 -1.87 11.37
CA ARG A 241 15.81 -1.25 11.41
C ARG A 241 16.90 -2.25 11.04
N GLU A 242 16.82 -3.48 11.54
CA GLU A 242 17.80 -4.53 11.27
C GLU A 242 17.79 -4.97 9.80
N ARG A 243 16.63 -5.11 9.15
CA ARG A 243 16.55 -5.37 7.71
C ARG A 243 17.31 -4.31 6.91
N LEU A 244 17.04 -3.02 7.16
CA LEU A 244 17.75 -1.90 6.53
C LEU A 244 19.26 -1.90 6.82
N THR A 245 19.68 -2.34 8.01
CA THR A 245 21.09 -2.29 8.44
C THR A 245 21.92 -3.51 8.01
N LYS A 246 21.35 -4.72 8.06
CA LYS A 246 22.02 -6.00 7.72
C LYS A 246 21.96 -6.29 6.23
N GLU A 247 20.82 -6.05 5.58
CA GLU A 247 20.59 -6.36 4.16
C GLU A 247 20.83 -5.14 3.24
N GLY A 248 20.95 -3.93 3.82
CA GLY A 248 21.15 -2.68 3.11
C GLY A 248 19.89 -2.17 2.40
N ILE A 249 19.94 -0.95 1.84
CA ILE A 249 18.76 -0.31 1.21
C ILE A 249 18.25 -1.05 -0.04
N GLN A 250 19.03 -1.97 -0.60
CA GLN A 250 18.64 -2.72 -1.81
C GLN A 250 17.76 -3.93 -1.54
N ASN A 251 17.46 -4.25 -0.27
CA ASN A 251 16.66 -5.41 0.12
C ASN A 251 15.17 -5.30 -0.27
N ALA A 252 14.48 -6.46 -0.29
CA ALA A 252 13.09 -6.56 -0.75
C ALA A 252 12.07 -5.83 0.15
N PHE A 253 12.43 -5.47 1.37
CA PHE A 253 11.59 -4.82 2.36
C PHE A 253 11.97 -3.36 2.62
N SER A 254 12.98 -2.81 1.94
CA SER A 254 13.48 -1.47 2.22
C SER A 254 12.39 -0.40 2.18
N ALA A 255 11.58 -0.39 1.11
CA ALA A 255 10.46 0.53 0.98
C ALA A 255 9.50 0.44 2.19
N GLU A 256 9.10 -0.78 2.55
CA GLU A 256 8.21 -1.06 3.67
C GLU A 256 8.82 -0.63 5.00
N ALA A 257 10.08 -0.96 5.25
CA ALA A 257 10.79 -0.62 6.48
C ALA A 257 10.92 0.90 6.68
N LEU A 258 11.17 1.66 5.60
CA LEU A 258 11.21 3.12 5.63
C LEU A 258 9.86 3.73 6.09
N ALA A 259 8.74 3.26 5.51
CA ALA A 259 7.41 3.75 5.85
C ALA A 259 6.92 3.26 7.24
N MET A 260 7.16 1.99 7.56
CA MET A 260 6.71 1.35 8.79
C MET A 260 7.43 1.90 10.03
N LEU A 261 8.72 2.23 9.95
CA LEU A 261 9.43 2.84 11.08
C LEU A 261 8.80 4.17 11.49
N LYS A 262 8.44 5.05 10.56
CA LYS A 262 7.73 6.30 10.87
C LYS A 262 6.29 6.03 11.37
N LEU A 263 5.56 5.09 10.76
CA LEU A 263 4.18 4.75 11.17
C LEU A 263 4.09 4.16 12.59
N LEU A 264 5.10 3.37 12.97
CA LEU A 264 5.30 2.82 14.32
C LEU A 264 5.94 3.83 15.29
N LYS A 265 6.08 5.10 14.89
CA LYS A 265 6.69 6.20 15.68
C LYS A 265 8.10 5.84 16.19
N TYR A 266 8.92 5.36 15.27
CA TYR A 266 10.36 5.06 15.41
C TYR A 266 11.17 5.73 14.29
N GLU A 267 10.72 6.88 13.80
CA GLU A 267 11.39 7.70 12.78
C GLU A 267 12.87 7.97 13.12
N LYS A 268 13.20 8.10 14.42
CA LYS A 268 14.57 8.27 14.94
C LYS A 268 15.50 7.05 14.76
N MET A 269 14.98 5.92 14.28
CA MET A 269 15.78 4.74 13.92
C MET A 269 16.27 4.77 12.46
N LEU A 270 15.77 5.71 11.64
CA LEU A 270 16.19 5.89 10.26
C LEU A 270 17.53 6.63 10.17
N GLN A 271 18.41 6.19 9.26
CA GLN A 271 19.59 6.97 8.87
C GLN A 271 19.21 8.01 7.81
N GLU A 272 19.77 9.21 7.89
CA GLU A 272 19.44 10.36 7.02
C GLU A 272 19.60 10.08 5.52
N ASN A 273 20.54 9.20 5.15
CA ASN A 273 20.84 8.83 3.77
C ASN A 273 19.91 7.76 3.19
N TRP A 274 19.22 6.96 4.01
CA TRP A 274 18.46 5.79 3.51
C TRP A 274 17.30 6.18 2.58
N LEU A 275 16.51 7.20 2.95
CA LEU A 275 15.42 7.67 2.08
C LEU A 275 15.95 8.33 0.79
N PRO A 276 16.90 9.29 0.81
CA PRO A 276 17.54 9.80 -0.41
C PRO A 276 18.12 8.71 -1.32
N GLU A 277 18.78 7.71 -0.74
CA GLU A 277 19.37 6.61 -1.50
C GLU A 277 18.28 5.74 -2.16
N ALA A 278 17.25 5.36 -1.41
CA ALA A 278 16.09 4.62 -1.91
C ALA A 278 15.34 5.38 -3.03
N VAL A 279 15.16 6.69 -2.87
CA VAL A 279 14.52 7.55 -3.89
C VAL A 279 15.32 7.56 -5.21
N SER A 280 16.65 7.45 -5.15
CA SER A 280 17.52 7.38 -6.35
C SER A 280 17.31 6.14 -7.23
N TYR A 281 16.51 5.16 -6.79
CA TYR A 281 16.14 3.97 -7.57
C TYR A 281 14.76 4.06 -8.26
N GLN A 282 14.10 5.21 -8.27
CA GLN A 282 12.83 5.37 -9.01
C GLN A 282 13.04 5.13 -10.51
N ASN A 283 12.27 4.21 -11.10
CA ASN A 283 12.30 3.91 -12.53
C ASN A 283 11.72 5.07 -13.36
N GLU A 284 11.94 5.05 -14.68
CA GLU A 284 11.41 6.08 -15.60
C GLU A 284 9.87 6.17 -15.58
N ASP A 285 9.17 5.06 -15.32
CA ASP A 285 7.71 5.00 -15.21
C ASP A 285 7.14 5.48 -13.87
N GLY A 286 7.99 5.91 -12.94
CA GLY A 286 7.61 6.45 -11.63
C GLY A 286 7.49 5.42 -10.51
N GLY A 287 7.60 4.12 -10.81
CA GLY A 287 7.59 3.07 -9.80
C GLY A 287 8.97 2.68 -9.26
N TRP A 288 8.96 1.82 -8.24
CA TRP A 288 10.14 1.13 -7.71
C TRP A 288 9.99 -0.38 -7.86
N ALA A 289 11.08 -1.07 -8.17
CA ALA A 289 11.12 -2.53 -8.05
C ALA A 289 11.06 -2.97 -6.59
N ASP A 290 10.58 -4.20 -6.33
CA ASP A 290 10.61 -4.76 -4.96
C ASP A 290 12.02 -4.81 -4.37
N VAL A 291 13.03 -5.07 -5.20
CA VAL A 291 14.47 -5.09 -4.86
C VAL A 291 15.14 -3.97 -5.63
N PHE A 292 15.69 -2.95 -4.95
CA PHE A 292 16.20 -1.76 -5.63
C PHE A 292 17.48 -2.06 -6.42
N ARG A 293 17.37 -2.05 -7.76
CA ARG A 293 18.47 -2.33 -8.69
C ARG A 293 18.42 -1.36 -9.86
N ARG A 294 19.54 -0.65 -10.10
CA ARG A 294 19.66 0.30 -11.24
C ARG A 294 19.65 -0.37 -12.62
N SER A 295 19.77 -1.69 -12.69
CA SER A 295 19.98 -2.46 -13.93
C SER A 295 18.74 -3.19 -14.45
N ASN A 296 17.54 -2.95 -13.90
CA ASN A 296 16.32 -3.66 -14.31
C ASN A 296 15.14 -2.71 -14.64
N PRO A 297 15.26 -1.87 -15.68
CA PRO A 297 14.19 -0.95 -16.07
C PRO A 297 12.90 -1.72 -16.43
N GLY A 298 11.75 -1.23 -15.93
CA GLY A 298 10.44 -1.85 -16.13
C GLY A 298 10.02 -2.90 -15.10
N SER A 299 10.81 -3.12 -14.03
CA SER A 299 10.48 -4.03 -12.93
C SER A 299 9.68 -3.40 -11.77
N SER A 300 9.00 -2.27 -12.03
CA SER A 300 8.24 -1.50 -11.04
C SER A 300 7.08 -2.30 -10.43
N ALA A 301 7.07 -2.41 -9.10
CA ALA A 301 6.11 -3.16 -8.30
C ALA A 301 5.18 -2.22 -7.50
N PRO A 302 3.88 -2.53 -7.37
CA PRO A 302 2.91 -1.71 -6.61
C PRO A 302 3.29 -1.52 -5.15
N ARG A 303 3.66 -2.62 -4.49
CA ARG A 303 3.99 -2.65 -3.05
C ARG A 303 5.15 -1.71 -2.73
N ALA A 304 6.27 -1.86 -3.43
CA ALA A 304 7.43 -1.01 -3.24
C ALA A 304 7.15 0.46 -3.60
N THR A 305 6.41 0.70 -4.68
CA THR A 305 6.04 2.07 -5.09
C THR A 305 5.15 2.76 -4.06
N LEU A 306 4.13 2.06 -3.54
CA LEU A 306 3.25 2.57 -2.49
C LEU A 306 4.02 2.87 -1.20
N PHE A 307 4.87 1.96 -0.73
CA PHE A 307 5.63 2.21 0.50
C PHE A 307 6.70 3.30 0.33
N MET A 308 7.31 3.43 -0.84
CA MET A 308 8.18 4.57 -1.15
C MET A 308 7.41 5.90 -1.19
N LEU A 309 6.23 5.92 -1.82
CA LEU A 309 5.31 7.05 -1.79
C LEU A 309 4.95 7.44 -0.35
N TRP A 310 4.60 6.48 0.49
CA TRP A 310 4.29 6.70 1.91
C TRP A 310 5.48 7.30 2.67
N ALA A 311 6.68 6.71 2.53
CA ALA A 311 7.89 7.19 3.19
C ALA A 311 8.29 8.62 2.77
N MET A 312 8.09 8.96 1.49
CA MET A 312 8.30 10.31 0.96
C MET A 312 7.24 11.30 1.46
N LEU A 313 5.96 10.93 1.52
CA LEU A 313 4.89 11.78 2.06
C LEU A 313 5.10 12.07 3.56
N GLN A 314 5.50 11.06 4.34
CA GLN A 314 5.93 11.22 5.74
C GLN A 314 7.22 12.05 5.91
N ASP A 315 7.98 12.33 4.85
CA ASP A 315 9.14 13.24 4.87
C ASP A 315 8.74 14.65 4.44
N ALA A 316 7.87 14.75 3.45
CA ALA A 316 7.33 16.00 2.92
C ALA A 316 6.41 16.71 3.92
N MET A 317 5.64 15.94 4.70
CA MET A 317 4.55 16.43 5.54
C MET A 317 4.59 15.68 6.89
N PRO A 318 5.59 15.95 7.77
CA PRO A 318 5.79 15.20 9.01
C PRO A 318 4.76 15.52 10.11
N ASP A 319 4.18 16.72 10.09
CA ASP A 319 3.33 17.26 11.16
C ASP A 319 1.81 17.12 10.89
N VAL A 320 1.42 16.30 9.91
CA VAL A 320 -0.01 16.09 9.60
C VAL A 320 -0.66 15.26 10.70
N GLU A 321 -1.88 15.63 11.08
CA GLU A 321 -2.69 14.89 12.04
C GLU A 321 -2.93 13.45 11.58
N GLU A 322 -2.76 12.48 12.47
CA GLU A 322 -2.85 11.07 12.13
C GLU A 322 -4.32 10.64 11.96
N VAL A 323 -4.70 10.23 10.76
CA VAL A 323 -6.03 9.66 10.50
C VAL A 323 -6.01 8.14 10.73
N PRO A 324 -7.13 7.51 11.10
CA PRO A 324 -7.22 6.06 11.21
C PRO A 324 -6.97 5.36 9.86
N LEU A 325 -6.25 4.23 9.90
CA LEU A 325 -5.99 3.39 8.73
C LEU A 325 -7.29 2.83 8.15
N LEU A 326 -8.12 2.24 9.02
CA LEU A 326 -9.49 1.86 8.69
C LEU A 326 -10.32 3.12 8.53
N LYS A 327 -11.09 3.22 7.44
CA LYS A 327 -12.13 4.23 7.31
C LYS A 327 -13.11 4.08 8.50
N PRO A 328 -13.48 5.17 9.19
CA PRO A 328 -14.54 5.13 10.18
C PRO A 328 -15.82 4.53 9.58
N GLY A 329 -16.58 3.81 10.39
CA GLY A 329 -17.97 3.47 10.03
C GLY A 329 -18.74 4.74 9.73
N ALA A 330 -19.72 4.68 8.82
CA ALA A 330 -20.71 5.74 8.72
C ALA A 330 -21.36 5.87 10.11
N VAL A 331 -21.13 6.99 10.78
CA VAL A 331 -21.83 7.31 12.03
C VAL A 331 -23.30 7.34 11.67
N ALA A 332 -24.11 6.48 12.27
CA ALA A 332 -25.55 6.51 12.07
C ALA A 332 -26.05 7.92 12.41
N GLU A 333 -26.72 8.58 11.45
CA GLU A 333 -27.24 9.94 11.63
C GLU A 333 -28.25 9.94 12.79
N GLY A 334 -27.77 10.26 14.00
CA GLY A 334 -28.55 10.11 15.23
C GLY A 334 -27.84 10.48 16.54
N GLU A 335 -26.54 10.18 16.71
CA GLU A 335 -25.84 10.34 18.00
C GLU A 335 -24.78 11.47 18.03
N ALA A 336 -25.07 12.61 17.39
CA ALA A 336 -24.17 13.79 17.41
C ALA A 336 -24.91 15.12 17.65
N ALA A 337 -25.79 15.17 18.65
CA ALA A 337 -26.46 16.42 19.05
C ALA A 337 -26.84 16.53 20.54
N GLU A 338 -26.16 15.85 21.49
CA GLU A 338 -26.39 16.10 22.92
C GLU A 338 -25.40 17.10 23.53
N VAL A 339 -25.77 18.36 23.30
CA VAL A 339 -25.43 19.60 24.02
C VAL A 339 -24.78 19.40 25.41
N ILE A 340 -23.45 19.57 25.48
CA ILE A 340 -22.79 19.97 26.74
C ILE A 340 -22.98 21.49 26.90
N LYS A 341 -24.07 21.88 27.57
CA LYS A 341 -24.14 23.18 28.27
C LYS A 341 -23.79 22.94 29.72
N SER A 342 -22.56 23.32 30.10
CA SER A 342 -22.18 23.47 31.50
C SER A 342 -22.79 24.76 32.08
N PRO A 343 -23.07 24.81 33.40
CA PRO A 343 -23.72 25.94 34.07
C PRO A 343 -22.83 27.19 34.20
#